data_AF-A0A0E9GSR0-F1
#
_entry.id   AF-A0A0E9GSR0-F1
#
_cell.length_a   1.000
_cell.length_b   1.000
_cell.length_c   1.000
_cell.angle_alpha   90.00
_cell.angle_beta   90.00
_cell.angle_gamma   90.00
#
_symmetry.space_group_name_H-M   'P 1'
#
loop_
_entity.id
_entity.type
_entity.pdbx_description
1 polymer ?
#
loop_
_entity_poly.entity_id
_entity_poly.type
_entity_poly.pdbx_seq_one_letter_code
_entity_poly.pdbx_strand_id
1 'polypeptide(L)'
;MEELVTLDCLFIDGTKIEANANKYSFVWKKTTEKFSAKLQEQIQVYFQEEITPLLIKYAMFDKEQKRGYKQSAKNLANWHYNDKEDSYTHPDGWYYRFHHTKHQKTQTDFQQEIKVYYADEPESAPQKGAIYERTLSKLES
;
A
#
# COMPACT_ATOMS: atom_id res chain seq x y z
N MET A 1 35.69 -39.65 42.43
CA MET A 1 35.74 -38.18 42.41
C MET A 1 35.49 -37.81 40.98
N GLU A 2 34.25 -37.47 40.62
CA GLU A 2 33.85 -37.24 39.23
C GLU A 2 34.29 -35.84 38.81
N GLU A 3 35.11 -35.77 37.77
CA GLU A 3 35.61 -34.53 37.18
C GLU A 3 34.55 -34.01 36.21
N LEU A 4 33.77 -33.01 36.65
CA LEU A 4 32.74 -32.39 35.83
C LEU A 4 33.40 -31.55 34.74
N VAL A 5 33.41 -32.05 33.51
CA VAL A 5 33.82 -31.28 32.34
C VAL A 5 32.82 -30.14 32.13
N THR A 6 33.25 -28.89 32.32
CA THR A 6 32.41 -27.71 32.06
C THR A 6 32.07 -27.61 30.57
N LEU A 7 30.78 -27.64 30.24
CA LEU A 7 30.25 -27.53 28.86
C LEU A 7 30.30 -26.10 28.28
N ASP A 8 30.76 -25.13 29.07
CA ASP A 8 30.71 -23.70 28.71
C ASP A 8 31.73 -23.32 27.63
N CYS A 9 32.86 -24.02 27.54
CA CYS A 9 33.85 -23.79 26.49
C CYS A 9 34.69 -25.03 26.15
N LEU A 10 34.81 -25.29 24.85
CA LEU A 10 35.65 -26.31 24.24
C LEU A 10 36.85 -25.64 23.56
N PHE A 11 38.03 -26.24 23.63
CA PHE A 11 39.19 -25.79 22.87
C PHE A 11 39.54 -26.82 21.80
N ILE A 12 39.56 -26.40 20.53
CA ILE A 12 40.01 -27.23 19.40
C ILE A 12 41.16 -26.48 18.73
N ASP A 13 42.33 -27.10 18.63
CA ASP A 13 43.52 -26.55 17.98
C ASP A 13 43.92 -25.15 18.49
N GLY A 14 43.78 -24.91 19.80
CA GLY A 14 44.05 -23.62 20.43
C GLY A 14 42.96 -22.55 20.24
N THR A 15 41.88 -22.87 19.51
CA THR A 15 40.71 -22.00 19.33
C THR A 15 39.66 -22.29 20.40
N LYS A 16 39.28 -21.27 21.17
CA LYS A 16 38.23 -21.35 22.19
C LYS A 16 36.84 -21.22 21.55
N ILE A 17 36.03 -22.27 21.68
CA ILE A 17 34.62 -22.30 21.27
C ILE A 17 33.76 -22.24 22.52
N GLU A 18 33.04 -21.14 22.72
CA GLU A 18 32.15 -20.93 23.87
C GLU A 18 30.68 -21.16 23.46
N ALA A 19 29.90 -21.84 24.31
CA ALA A 19 28.47 -22.04 24.10
C ALA A 19 27.65 -20.82 24.54
N ASN A 20 28.06 -19.61 24.12
CA ASN A 20 27.38 -18.36 24.47
C ASN A 20 26.75 -17.70 23.24
N ALA A 21 25.50 -18.08 22.94
CA ALA A 21 24.72 -17.52 21.84
C ALA A 21 24.47 -16.00 21.98
N ASN A 22 24.50 -15.48 23.21
CA ASN A 22 24.31 -14.04 23.49
C ASN A 22 25.56 -13.20 23.17
N LYS A 23 26.76 -13.81 23.15
CA LYS A 23 28.06 -13.13 22.92
C LYS A 23 28.23 -12.65 21.47
N TYR A 24 27.56 -13.30 20.51
CA TYR A 24 27.65 -12.96 19.08
C TYR A 24 26.29 -12.69 18.42
N SER A 25 25.20 -12.62 19.21
CA SER A 25 23.84 -12.36 18.74
C SER A 25 23.75 -11.08 17.87
N PHE A 26 24.45 -10.02 18.27
CA PHE A 26 24.54 -8.77 17.49
C PHE A 26 25.28 -8.93 16.16
N VAL A 27 26.28 -9.81 16.10
CA VAL A 27 27.07 -10.09 14.89
C VAL A 27 26.25 -10.90 13.90
N TRP A 28 25.53 -11.93 14.39
CA TRP A 28 24.62 -12.72 13.56
C TRP A 28 23.44 -11.91 13.06
N LYS A 29 22.81 -11.11 13.92
CA LYS A 29 21.73 -10.20 13.53
C LYS A 29 22.16 -9.28 12.38
N LYS A 30 23.31 -8.61 12.50
CA LYS A 30 23.83 -7.71 11.46
C LYS A 30 24.14 -8.43 10.15
N THR A 31 24.66 -9.66 10.22
CA THR A 31 24.98 -10.46 9.04
C THR A 31 23.71 -10.96 8.34
N THR A 32 22.73 -11.41 9.11
CA THR A 32 21.41 -11.83 8.62
C THR A 32 20.65 -10.66 7.99
N GLU A 33 20.65 -9.49 8.61
CA GLU A 33 20.05 -8.26 8.06
C GLU A 33 20.71 -7.87 6.73
N LYS A 34 22.05 -7.89 6.66
CA LYS A 34 22.78 -7.60 5.42
C LYS A 34 22.43 -8.58 4.31
N PHE A 35 22.38 -9.87 4.61
CA PHE A 35 22.05 -10.90 3.62
C PHE A 35 20.58 -10.80 3.18
N SER A 36 19.66 -10.56 4.11
CA SER A 36 18.25 -10.33 3.84
C SER A 36 18.04 -9.12 2.92
N ALA A 37 18.70 -8.00 3.22
CA ALA A 37 18.61 -6.80 2.38
C ALA A 37 19.11 -7.06 0.96
N LYS A 38 20.23 -7.78 0.83
CA LYS A 38 20.77 -8.18 -0.47
C LYS A 38 19.82 -9.09 -1.25
N LEU A 39 19.19 -10.07 -0.58
CA LEU A 39 18.18 -10.93 -1.21
C LEU A 39 16.95 -10.14 -1.68
N GLN A 40 16.46 -9.21 -0.86
CA GLN A 40 15.34 -8.35 -1.23
C GLN A 40 15.66 -7.52 -2.47
N GLU A 41 16.85 -6.94 -2.55
CA GLU A 41 17.31 -6.19 -3.72
C GLU A 41 17.35 -7.08 -4.97
N GLN A 42 17.90 -8.30 -4.86
CA GLN A 42 17.93 -9.24 -5.99
C GLN A 42 16.54 -9.65 -6.47
N ILE A 43 15.62 -9.92 -5.53
CA ILE A 43 14.22 -10.25 -5.87
C ILE A 43 13.57 -9.06 -6.58
N GLN A 44 13.82 -7.83 -6.12
CA GLN A 44 13.25 -6.62 -6.71
C GLN A 44 13.75 -6.39 -8.13
N VAL A 45 15.05 -6.58 -8.38
CA VAL A 45 15.64 -6.51 -9.73
C VAL A 45 15.02 -7.56 -10.64
N TYR A 46 14.98 -8.83 -10.20
CA TYR A 46 14.40 -9.92 -10.98
C TYR A 46 12.93 -9.65 -11.36
N PHE A 47 12.13 -9.15 -10.41
CA PHE A 47 10.73 -8.81 -10.68
C PHE A 47 10.61 -7.67 -11.72
N GLN A 48 11.50 -6.68 -11.64
CA GLN A 48 11.51 -5.54 -12.56
C GLN A 48 11.94 -5.94 -13.99
N GLU A 49 12.90 -6.86 -14.11
CA GLU A 49 13.49 -7.27 -15.39
C GLU A 49 12.69 -8.37 -16.08
N GLU A 50 12.24 -9.39 -15.33
CA GLU A 50 11.67 -10.61 -15.93
C GLU A 50 10.15 -10.65 -15.87
N ILE A 51 9.55 -10.17 -14.77
CA ILE A 51 8.10 -10.28 -14.54
C ILE A 51 7.36 -9.07 -15.11
N THR A 52 7.88 -7.86 -14.90
CA THR A 52 7.22 -6.61 -15.31
C THR A 52 6.96 -6.51 -16.82
N PRO A 53 7.84 -6.96 -17.73
CA PRO A 53 7.57 -6.94 -19.17
C PRO A 53 6.46 -7.92 -19.60
N LEU A 54 6.25 -8.99 -18.84
CA LEU A 54 5.23 -10.01 -19.13
C LEU A 54 3.83 -9.58 -18.67
N LEU A 55 3.74 -8.58 -17.80
CA LEU A 55 2.47 -7.99 -17.38
C LEU A 55 1.88 -7.15 -18.52
N ILE A 56 0.70 -7.54 -18.99
CA ILE A 56 -0.11 -6.69 -19.87
C ILE A 56 -0.52 -5.45 -19.07
N LYS A 57 0.13 -4.33 -19.35
CA LYS A 57 -0.26 -3.03 -18.80
C LYS A 57 -1.71 -2.75 -19.19
N TYR A 58 -2.53 -2.39 -18.22
CA TYR A 58 -3.84 -1.83 -18.54
C TYR A 58 -3.66 -0.43 -19.14
N ALA A 59 -4.62 0.01 -19.96
CA ALA A 59 -4.48 1.17 -20.84
C ALA A 59 -4.09 2.50 -20.17
N MET A 60 -4.38 2.66 -18.86
CA MET A 60 -4.09 3.88 -18.10
C MET A 60 -2.73 3.86 -17.39
N PHE A 61 -2.06 2.71 -17.33
CA PHE A 61 -0.84 2.50 -16.52
C PHE A 61 0.25 3.54 -16.79
N ASP A 62 0.65 3.75 -18.05
CA ASP A 62 1.72 4.70 -18.39
C ASP A 62 1.29 6.16 -18.13
N LYS A 63 -0.01 6.46 -18.17
CA LYS A 63 -0.54 7.80 -17.83
C LYS A 63 -0.45 8.04 -16.33
N GLU A 64 -0.77 7.04 -15.52
CA GLU A 64 -0.73 7.11 -14.05
C GLU A 64 0.69 7.31 -13.50
N GLN A 65 1.70 6.81 -14.21
CA GLN A 65 3.09 7.00 -13.78
C GLN A 65 3.63 8.42 -13.97
N LYS A 66 3.03 9.23 -14.87
CA LYS A 66 3.49 10.60 -15.13
C LYS A 66 3.29 11.49 -13.91
N ARG A 67 4.32 12.26 -13.53
CA ARG A 67 4.28 13.20 -12.39
C ARG A 67 3.04 14.11 -12.41
N GLY A 68 2.71 14.66 -13.56
CA GLY A 68 1.54 15.54 -13.72
C GLY A 68 0.21 14.84 -13.44
N TYR A 69 0.09 13.53 -13.70
CA TYR A 69 -1.10 12.77 -13.34
C TYR A 69 -1.16 12.53 -11.83
N LYS A 70 -0.05 12.06 -11.24
CA LYS A 70 0.05 11.81 -9.79
C LYS A 70 -0.29 13.04 -8.96
N GLN A 71 0.12 14.22 -9.41
CA GLN A 71 -0.09 15.49 -8.70
C GLN A 71 -1.35 16.23 -9.16
N SER A 72 -2.15 15.65 -10.06
CA SER A 72 -3.31 16.36 -10.60
C SER A 72 -4.41 16.51 -9.56
N ALA A 73 -4.94 17.72 -9.41
CA ALA A 73 -6.14 17.97 -8.62
C ALA A 73 -7.40 17.32 -9.22
N LYS A 74 -7.35 16.79 -10.45
CA LYS A 74 -8.46 16.01 -11.05
C LYS A 74 -8.52 14.57 -10.52
N ASN A 75 -7.48 14.10 -9.84
CA ASN A 75 -7.45 12.77 -9.26
C ASN A 75 -8.05 12.81 -7.85
N LEU A 76 -9.13 12.08 -7.63
CA LEU A 76 -9.82 12.01 -6.34
C LEU A 76 -8.90 11.49 -5.22
N ALA A 77 -7.90 10.66 -5.55
CA ALA A 77 -6.91 10.18 -4.57
C ALA A 77 -6.09 11.31 -3.93
N ASN A 78 -6.04 12.49 -4.55
CA ASN A 78 -5.35 13.67 -4.02
C ASN A 78 -6.26 14.57 -3.17
N TRP A 79 -7.52 14.16 -2.94
CA TRP A 79 -8.50 14.94 -2.20
C TRP A 79 -8.56 14.42 -0.78
N HIS A 80 -8.88 15.31 0.17
CA HIS A 80 -9.04 14.93 1.56
C HIS A 80 -10.51 14.65 1.85
N TYR A 81 -10.83 13.47 2.39
CA TYR A 81 -12.18 13.15 2.85
C TYR A 81 -12.31 13.47 4.34
N ASN A 82 -13.39 14.18 4.69
CA ASN A 82 -13.77 14.47 6.07
C ASN A 82 -15.02 13.67 6.45
N ASP A 83 -14.81 12.67 7.29
CA ASP A 83 -15.84 11.75 7.79
C ASP A 83 -16.94 12.44 8.61
N LYS A 84 -16.62 13.53 9.32
CA LYS A 84 -17.60 14.23 10.18
C LYS A 84 -18.68 14.95 9.40
N GLU A 85 -18.31 15.49 8.24
CA GLU A 85 -19.17 16.36 7.42
C GLU A 85 -19.62 15.64 6.14
N ASP A 86 -19.26 14.36 5.97
CA ASP A 86 -19.42 13.56 4.74
C ASP A 86 -19.08 14.38 3.48
N SER A 87 -17.84 14.88 3.44
CA SER A 87 -17.41 15.81 2.40
C SER A 87 -15.98 15.58 1.94
N TYR A 88 -15.71 15.94 0.69
CA TYR A 88 -14.36 16.00 0.15
C TYR A 88 -13.88 17.44 0.03
N THR A 89 -12.61 17.65 0.35
CA THR A 89 -11.88 18.89 0.13
C THR A 89 -10.95 18.74 -1.07
N HIS A 90 -11.24 19.50 -2.12
CA HIS A 90 -10.40 19.64 -3.31
C HIS A 90 -9.07 20.34 -2.93
N PRO A 91 -7.94 20.04 -3.59
CA PRO A 91 -6.65 20.71 -3.34
C PRO A 91 -6.71 22.24 -3.42
N ASP A 92 -7.51 22.77 -4.34
CA ASP A 92 -7.78 24.22 -4.50
C ASP A 92 -8.74 24.81 -3.45
N GLY A 93 -9.11 24.05 -2.40
CA GLY A 93 -9.92 24.52 -1.27
C GLY A 93 -11.44 24.42 -1.42
N TRP A 94 -11.93 23.86 -2.53
CA TRP A 94 -13.37 23.65 -2.75
C TRP A 94 -13.91 22.47 -1.94
N TYR A 95 -15.11 22.62 -1.38
CA TYR A 95 -15.79 21.55 -0.65
C TYR A 95 -16.87 20.92 -1.51
N TYR A 96 -16.89 19.59 -1.52
CA TYR A 96 -17.91 18.77 -2.17
C TYR A 96 -18.63 17.98 -1.10
N ARG A 97 -19.89 18.35 -0.82
CA ARG A 97 -20.69 17.76 0.25
C ARG A 97 -21.61 16.69 -0.29
N PHE A 98 -21.87 15.67 0.52
CA PHE A 98 -22.84 14.63 0.19
C PHE A 98 -24.18 15.28 -0.13
N HIS A 99 -24.78 14.86 -1.25
CA HIS A 99 -26.08 15.36 -1.67
C HIS A 99 -27.13 14.27 -1.66
N HIS A 100 -26.86 13.14 -2.30
CA HIS A 100 -27.81 12.02 -2.34
C HIS A 100 -27.13 10.73 -2.76
N THR A 101 -27.82 9.63 -2.50
CA THR A 101 -27.42 8.30 -2.95
C THR A 101 -28.32 7.84 -4.10
N LYS A 102 -27.73 7.19 -5.09
CA LYS A 102 -28.43 6.51 -6.18
C LYS A 102 -28.22 5.01 -6.06
N HIS A 103 -29.27 4.24 -6.31
CA HIS A 103 -29.20 2.77 -6.36
C HIS A 103 -29.41 2.28 -7.78
N GLN A 104 -28.56 1.36 -8.23
CA GLN A 104 -28.66 0.75 -9.55
C GLN A 104 -28.43 -0.76 -9.45
N LYS A 105 -29.14 -1.55 -10.25
CA LYS A 105 -28.90 -2.99 -10.36
C LYS A 105 -28.04 -3.26 -11.59
N THR A 106 -27.02 -4.09 -11.45
CA THR A 106 -26.23 -4.56 -12.59
C THR A 106 -26.93 -5.72 -13.29
N GLN A 107 -26.46 -6.04 -14.50
CA GLN A 107 -26.91 -7.22 -15.26
C GLN A 107 -26.65 -8.55 -14.51
N THR A 108 -25.77 -8.54 -13.51
CA THR A 108 -25.31 -9.71 -12.77
C THR A 108 -25.92 -9.83 -11.37
N ASP A 109 -27.07 -9.19 -11.11
CA ASP A 109 -27.78 -9.18 -9.82
C ASP A 109 -26.95 -8.64 -8.64
N PHE A 110 -26.07 -7.68 -8.90
CA PHE A 110 -25.44 -6.88 -7.84
C PHE A 110 -26.18 -5.55 -7.69
N GLN A 111 -26.26 -5.06 -6.45
CA GLN A 111 -26.69 -3.70 -6.17
C GLN A 111 -25.48 -2.78 -6.08
N GLN A 112 -25.55 -1.69 -6.83
CA GLN A 112 -24.62 -0.59 -6.77
C GLN A 112 -25.27 0.55 -5.99
N GLU A 113 -24.60 0.99 -4.94
CA GLU A 113 -24.90 2.22 -4.25
C GLU A 113 -23.90 3.28 -4.70
N ILE A 114 -24.39 4.43 -5.16
CA ILE A 114 -23.57 5.52 -5.67
C ILE A 114 -23.89 6.77 -4.85
N LYS A 115 -22.98 7.17 -3.96
CA LYS A 115 -23.06 8.46 -3.27
C LYS A 115 -22.60 9.57 -4.20
N VAL A 116 -23.38 10.64 -4.25
CA VAL A 116 -23.18 11.78 -5.16
C VAL A 116 -22.89 13.02 -4.34
N TYR A 117 -21.76 13.68 -4.64
CA TYR A 117 -21.29 14.87 -3.94
C TYR A 117 -21.24 16.07 -4.89
N TYR A 118 -21.70 17.23 -4.42
CA TYR A 118 -21.70 18.49 -5.18
C TYR A 118 -20.94 19.59 -4.44
N ALA A 119 -20.33 20.48 -5.21
CA ALA A 119 -19.90 21.78 -4.70
C ALA A 119 -21.12 22.69 -4.55
N ASP A 120 -21.04 23.62 -3.59
CA ASP A 120 -22.12 24.59 -3.35
C ASP A 120 -22.38 25.49 -4.57
N GLU A 121 -21.30 25.86 -5.28
CA GLU A 121 -21.35 26.63 -6.52
C GLU A 121 -20.75 25.82 -7.69
N PRO A 122 -21.53 24.95 -8.34
CA PRO A 122 -21.01 24.00 -9.32
C PRO A 122 -20.50 24.67 -10.62
N GLU A 123 -20.95 25.88 -10.93
CA GLU A 123 -20.53 26.63 -12.12
C GLU A 123 -19.10 27.18 -11.99
N SER A 124 -18.76 27.62 -10.77
CA SER A 124 -17.45 28.17 -10.38
C SER A 124 -16.43 27.09 -10.01
N ALA A 125 -16.90 25.89 -9.65
CA ALA A 125 -16.05 24.82 -9.17
C ALA A 125 -15.11 24.27 -10.27
N PRO A 126 -13.86 23.93 -9.92
CA PRO A 126 -12.87 23.39 -10.87
C PRO A 126 -13.34 22.07 -11.49
N GLN A 127 -14.03 21.24 -10.71
CA GLN A 127 -14.74 20.06 -11.19
C GLN A 127 -16.24 20.37 -11.24
N LYS A 128 -16.74 20.75 -12.43
CA LYS A 128 -18.15 21.10 -12.67
C LYS A 128 -19.14 19.93 -12.50
N GLY A 129 -18.63 18.71 -12.42
CA GLY A 129 -19.42 17.48 -12.29
C GLY A 129 -19.46 16.97 -10.87
N ALA A 130 -20.50 16.17 -10.56
CA ALA A 130 -20.58 15.47 -9.29
C ALA A 130 -19.43 14.46 -9.13
N ILE A 131 -18.98 14.29 -7.89
CA ILE A 131 -18.08 13.19 -7.49
C ILE A 131 -18.94 11.99 -7.12
N TYR A 132 -18.48 10.80 -7.50
CA TYR A 132 -19.20 9.55 -7.27
C TYR A 132 -18.33 8.60 -6.44
N GLU A 133 -18.85 8.21 -5.29
CA GLU A 133 -18.32 7.06 -4.54
C GLU A 133 -19.26 5.88 -4.76
N ARG A 134 -18.71 4.74 -5.16
CA ARG A 134 -19.51 3.57 -5.57
C ARG A 134 -19.17 2.37 -4.69
N THR A 135 -20.20 1.79 -4.09
CA THR A 135 -20.11 0.54 -3.33
C THR A 135 -20.93 -0.55 -4.05
N LEU A 136 -20.34 -1.73 -4.19
CA LEU A 136 -20.97 -2.91 -4.78
C LEU A 136 -21.30 -3.91 -3.68
N SER A 137 -22.57 -4.31 -3.57
CA SER A 137 -23.02 -5.38 -2.68
C SER A 137 -23.73 -6.47 -3.47
N LYS A 138 -23.52 -7.73 -3.06
CA LYS A 138 -24.27 -8.86 -3.61
C LYS A 138 -25.67 -8.82 -3.00
N LEU A 139 -26.71 -8.98 -3.82
CA LEU A 139 -28.07 -9.18 -3.30
C LEU A 139 -28.06 -10.51 -2.53
N GLU A 140 -28.22 -10.44 -1.21
CA GLU A 140 -28.49 -11.64 -0.41
C GLU A 140 -29.90 -12.11 -0.76
N SER A 141 -30.00 -13.41 -1.12
CA SER A 141 -31.24 -14.07 -1.55
C SER A 141 -32.07 -14.55 -0.37
#